data_AF-A0A8D9GNZ5-F1
#
_entry.id   AF-A0A8D9GNZ5-F1
#
_cell.length_a   1.000
_cell.length_b   1.000
_cell.length_c   1.000
_cell.angle_alpha   90.00
_cell.angle_beta   90.00
_cell.angle_gamma   90.00
#
_symmetry.space_group_name_H-M   'P 1'
#
loop_
_entity.id
_entity.type
_entity.pdbx_description
1 polymer ?
#
loop_
_entity_poly.entity_id
_entity_poly.type
_entity_poly.pdbx_seq_one_letter_code
_entity_poly.pdbx_strand_id
1 'polypeptide(L)'
;MSPFGATILFLVTMFHLSAFLSGYFLTGSVFRNAPDSKALQRTLSYETGNKLKTNSLSSLLALALATKFFQDPLVWIPPAISAMVVSLMGFTLVMIWSNDKEQSI
;
A
#
# COMPACT_ATOMS: atom_id res chain seq x y z
N MET A 1 -0.68 -14.21 -20.37
CA MET A 1 -0.35 -12.92 -19.74
C MET A 1 1.02 -12.46 -20.25
N SER A 2 1.22 -11.15 -20.48
CA SER A 2 2.54 -10.65 -20.90
C SER A 2 3.58 -10.84 -19.77
N PRO A 3 4.75 -11.45 -20.03
CA PRO A 3 5.81 -11.62 -19.04
C PRO A 3 6.27 -10.29 -18.40
N PHE A 4 6.21 -9.21 -19.18
CA PHE A 4 6.58 -7.87 -18.75
C PHE A 4 5.62 -7.31 -17.70
N GLY A 5 4.31 -7.38 -17.97
CA GLY A 5 3.28 -6.92 -17.04
C GLY A 5 3.25 -7.74 -15.74
N ALA A 6 3.45 -9.06 -15.84
CA ALA A 6 3.53 -9.94 -14.68
C ALA A 6 4.74 -9.61 -13.77
N THR A 7 5.89 -9.29 -14.37
CA THR A 7 7.10 -8.90 -13.63
C THR A 7 6.90 -7.57 -12.89
N ILE A 8 6.30 -6.57 -13.54
CA ILE A 8 5.98 -5.27 -12.92
C ILE A 8 4.98 -5.46 -11.77
N LEU A 9 3.92 -6.24 -11.98
CA LEU A 9 2.93 -6.53 -10.96
C LEU A 9 3.58 -7.20 -9.73
N PHE A 10 4.44 -8.20 -9.95
CA PHE A 10 5.14 -8.90 -8.87
C PHE A 10 6.05 -7.96 -8.07
N LEU A 11 6.90 -7.18 -8.74
CA LEU A 11 7.81 -6.23 -8.09
C LEU A 11 7.05 -5.17 -7.28
N VAL A 12 6.00 -4.60 -7.86
CA VAL A 12 5.17 -3.59 -7.19
C VAL A 12 4.48 -4.18 -5.97
N THR A 13 3.94 -5.40 -6.09
CA THR A 13 3.27 -6.09 -4.97
C THR A 13 4.23 -6.39 -3.83
N MET A 14 5.40 -6.97 -4.13
CA MET A 14 6.42 -7.29 -3.11
C MET A 14 6.93 -6.04 -2.39
N PHE A 15 7.08 -4.92 -3.12
CA PHE A 15 7.49 -3.65 -2.54
C PHE A 15 6.44 -3.12 -1.54
N HIS A 16 5.16 -3.12 -1.92
CA HIS A 16 4.07 -2.67 -1.05
C HIS A 16 3.91 -3.54 0.20
N LEU A 17 4.00 -4.85 0.05
CA LEU A 17 3.97 -5.79 1.18
C LEU A 17 5.13 -5.54 2.15
N SER A 18 6.35 -5.34 1.63
CA SER A 18 7.53 -5.10 2.46
C SER A 18 7.44 -3.79 3.24
N ALA A 19 6.96 -2.72 2.60
CA ALA A 19 6.75 -1.42 3.25
C ALA A 19 5.67 -1.52 4.35
N PHE A 20 4.60 -2.27 4.08
CA PHE A 20 3.54 -2.53 5.05
C PHE A 20 4.07 -3.32 6.27
N LEU A 21 4.71 -4.48 6.06
CA LEU A 21 5.28 -5.27 7.16
C LEU A 21 6.25 -4.44 7.99
N SER A 22 7.13 -3.68 7.34
CA SER A 22 8.09 -2.82 8.03
C SER A 22 7.39 -1.77 8.88
N GLY A 23 6.35 -1.10 8.36
CA GLY A 23 5.53 -0.14 9.10
C GLY A 23 4.88 -0.74 10.34
N TYR A 24 4.29 -1.93 10.20
CA TYR A 24 3.65 -2.65 11.30
C TYR A 24 4.64 -3.02 12.40
N PHE A 25 5.73 -3.71 12.05
CA PHE A 25 6.70 -4.21 13.03
C PHE A 25 7.50 -3.07 13.69
N LEU A 26 7.93 -2.06 12.93
CA LEU A 26 8.67 -0.92 13.49
C LEU A 26 7.80 -0.13 14.45
N THR A 27 6.56 0.17 14.08
CA THR A 27 5.62 0.86 14.97
C THR A 27 5.35 0.04 16.23
N GLY A 28 5.18 -1.26 16.08
CA GLY A 28 4.96 -2.15 17.22
C GLY A 28 6.15 -2.32 18.14
N SER A 29 7.37 -2.14 17.61
CA SER A 29 8.59 -2.10 18.41
C SER A 29 8.72 -0.77 19.16
N VAL A 30 8.51 0.37 18.49
CA VAL A 30 8.70 1.71 19.07
C VAL A 30 7.63 2.05 20.09
N PHE A 31 6.36 1.72 19.81
CA PHE A 31 5.23 2.11 20.65
C PHE A 31 4.68 0.94 21.47
N ARG A 32 5.48 -0.08 21.73
CA ARG A 32 5.05 -1.33 22.41
C ARG A 32 4.28 -1.08 23.73
N ASN A 33 4.67 -0.06 24.48
CA ASN A 33 4.11 0.25 25.80
C ASN A 33 3.01 1.32 25.75
N ALA A 34 2.63 1.81 24.57
CA ALA A 34 1.55 2.77 24.42
C ALA A 34 0.18 2.06 24.54
N PRO A 35 -0.81 2.66 25.23
CA PRO A 35 -2.15 2.08 25.39
C PRO A 35 -2.83 1.84 24.03
N ASP A 36 -2.53 2.68 23.03
CA ASP A 36 -3.08 2.58 21.67
C ASP A 36 -2.11 1.96 20.66
N SER A 37 -1.09 1.22 21.12
CA SER A 37 -0.03 0.65 20.27
C SER A 37 -0.54 -0.15 19.08
N LYS A 38 -1.63 -0.91 19.23
CA LYS A 38 -2.25 -1.69 18.15
C LYS A 38 -2.99 -0.80 17.14
N ALA A 39 -3.64 0.26 17.60
CA ALA A 39 -4.26 1.24 16.70
C ALA A 39 -3.18 2.01 15.92
N LEU A 40 -2.09 2.38 16.61
CA LEU A 40 -0.98 3.08 16.01
C LEU A 40 -0.21 2.20 15.01
N GLN A 41 0.02 0.91 15.31
CA GLN A 41 0.57 -0.07 14.37
C GLN A 41 -0.27 -0.18 13.11
N ARG A 42 -1.60 -0.23 13.23
CA ARG A 42 -2.52 -0.33 12.08
C ARG A 42 -2.46 0.93 11.23
N THR A 43 -2.56 2.10 11.86
CA THR A 43 -2.51 3.40 11.18
C THR A 43 -1.14 3.65 10.56
N LEU A 44 -0.04 3.42 11.28
CA LEU A 44 1.31 3.62 10.75
C LEU A 44 1.74 2.50 9.80
N SER A 45 1.18 1.30 9.84
CA SER A 45 1.40 0.30 8.78
C SER A 45 0.70 0.71 7.48
N TYR A 46 -0.52 1.24 7.59
CA TYR A 46 -1.23 1.86 6.46
C TYR A 46 -0.48 3.05 5.92
N GLU A 47 -0.04 3.92 6.84
CA GLU A 47 0.73 5.09 6.47
C GLU A 47 2.07 4.66 5.93
N THR A 48 2.97 3.93 6.58
CA THR A 48 4.27 3.53 6.04
C THR A 48 4.18 2.67 4.77
N GLY A 49 3.18 1.80 4.62
CA GLY A 49 2.84 1.17 3.33
C GLY A 49 2.46 2.19 2.25
N ASN A 50 1.88 3.32 2.64
CA ASN A 50 1.49 4.48 1.81
C ASN A 50 2.34 5.78 2.02
N LYS A 51 3.46 5.75 2.76
CA LYS A 51 4.24 6.92 3.28
C LYS A 51 5.73 6.68 3.19
N LEU A 52 6.24 5.44 3.30
CA LEU A 52 7.56 5.14 2.72
C LEU A 52 7.49 5.21 1.19
N LYS A 53 6.29 5.07 0.64
CA LYS A 53 5.89 5.65 -0.65
C LYS A 53 4.82 6.67 -0.37
N THR A 54 5.16 7.92 -0.08
CA THR A 54 4.31 9.13 0.06
C THR A 54 3.23 9.31 -1.02
N ASN A 55 2.43 8.31 -1.42
CA ASN A 55 1.75 8.27 -2.71
C ASN A 55 0.45 7.44 -2.85
N SER A 56 -0.41 7.28 -1.82
CA SER A 56 -1.78 6.85 -2.16
C SER A 56 -2.49 7.93 -2.99
N LEU A 57 -2.33 9.21 -2.61
CA LEU A 57 -2.72 10.35 -3.43
C LEU A 57 -1.79 10.55 -4.64
N SER A 58 -0.49 10.28 -4.50
CA SER A 58 0.44 10.47 -5.62
C SER A 58 0.49 9.35 -6.65
N SER A 59 -0.16 8.20 -6.45
CA SER A 59 -0.28 7.19 -7.51
C SER A 59 -1.29 7.65 -8.56
N LEU A 60 -2.42 8.23 -8.13
CA LEU A 60 -3.38 8.92 -9.00
C LEU A 60 -2.82 10.24 -9.54
N LEU A 61 -2.06 11.00 -8.74
CA LEU A 61 -1.34 12.18 -9.24
C LEU A 61 -0.26 11.79 -10.26
N ALA A 62 0.51 10.74 -10.01
CA ALA A 62 1.53 10.25 -10.95
C ALA A 62 0.89 9.69 -12.21
N LEU A 63 -0.26 9.02 -12.10
CA LEU A 63 -1.06 8.62 -13.24
C LEU A 63 -1.55 9.85 -14.03
N ALA A 64 -2.11 10.85 -13.34
CA ALA A 64 -2.60 12.09 -13.96
C ALA A 64 -1.48 12.92 -14.60
N LEU A 65 -0.28 12.95 -14.00
CA LEU A 65 0.90 13.59 -14.57
C LEU A 65 1.43 12.77 -15.75
N ALA A 66 1.48 11.44 -15.63
CA ALA A 66 1.93 10.56 -16.71
C ALA A 66 1.03 10.68 -17.94
N THR A 67 -0.30 10.63 -17.77
CA THR A 67 -1.26 10.76 -18.87
C THR A 67 -1.32 12.16 -19.45
N LYS A 68 -1.00 13.20 -18.66
CA LYS A 68 -1.00 14.60 -19.12
C LYS A 68 0.29 15.00 -19.84
N PHE A 69 1.45 14.50 -19.41
CA PHE A 69 2.76 14.96 -19.90
C PHE A 69 3.49 13.95 -20.79
N PHE A 70 3.10 12.66 -20.79
CA PHE A 70 3.76 11.63 -21.60
C PHE A 70 2.74 10.95 -22.53
N GLN A 71 3.01 11.02 -23.84
CA GLN A 71 2.18 10.39 -24.87
C GLN A 71 2.45 8.88 -25.00
N ASP A 72 3.58 8.40 -24.46
CA ASP A 72 3.94 6.98 -24.49
C ASP A 72 3.12 6.20 -23.45
N PRO A 73 2.30 5.23 -23.88
CA PRO A 73 1.46 4.47 -22.97
C PRO A 73 2.21 3.59 -21.98
N LEU A 74 3.50 3.30 -22.20
CA LEU A 74 4.30 2.49 -21.28
C LEU A 74 4.60 3.22 -19.96
N VAL A 75 4.56 4.55 -19.95
CA VAL A 75 4.92 5.37 -18.78
C VAL A 75 3.83 5.37 -17.72
N TRP A 76 2.56 5.21 -18.11
CA TRP A 76 1.43 5.22 -17.16
C TRP A 76 1.01 3.83 -16.65
N ILE A 77 1.54 2.74 -17.22
CA ILE A 77 1.24 1.35 -16.78
C ILE A 77 1.70 1.07 -15.34
N PRO A 78 2.96 1.36 -14.93
CA PRO A 78 3.39 1.09 -13.56
C PRO A 78 2.63 1.88 -12.48
N PRO A 79 2.33 3.19 -12.67
CA PRO A 79 1.44 3.93 -11.76
C PRO A 79 0.03 3.33 -11.65
N ALA A 80 -0.58 2.93 -12.77
CA ALA A 80 -1.91 2.33 -12.79
C ALA A 80 -1.97 1.00 -12.02
N ILE A 81 -1.00 0.10 -12.27
CA ILE A 81 -0.88 -1.17 -11.54
C ILE A 81 -0.67 -0.91 -10.04
N SER A 82 0.17 0.07 -9.69
CA SER A 82 0.39 0.43 -8.28
C SER A 82 -0.87 0.97 -7.61
N ALA A 83 -1.71 1.73 -8.31
CA ALA A 83 -2.96 2.25 -7.75
C ALA A 83 -3.95 1.10 -7.47
N MET A 84 -4.04 0.12 -8.37
CA MET A 84 -4.87 -1.07 -8.19
C MET A 84 -4.40 -1.92 -6.99
N VAL A 85 -3.10 -2.20 -6.90
CA VAL A 85 -2.53 -3.03 -5.82
C VAL A 85 -2.72 -2.37 -4.45
N VAL A 86 -2.47 -1.07 -4.32
CA VAL A 86 -2.66 -0.34 -3.06
C VAL A 86 -4.13 -0.31 -2.63
N SER A 87 -5.04 -0.11 -3.57
CA SER A 87 -6.50 -0.11 -3.31
C SER A 87 -6.98 -1.48 -2.84
N LEU A 88 -6.56 -2.56 -3.50
CA LEU A 88 -6.92 -3.92 -3.14
C LEU A 88 -6.32 -4.32 -1.78
N MET A 89 -5.02 -4.03 -1.58
CA MET A 89 -4.34 -4.29 -0.31
C MET A 89 -5.04 -3.57 0.84
N GLY A 90 -5.39 -2.30 0.63
CA GLY A 90 -6.07 -1.51 1.65
C GLY A 90 -7.45 -2.04 2.00
N PHE A 91 -8.24 -2.41 0.99
CA PHE A 91 -9.57 -3.01 1.16
C PHE A 91 -9.52 -4.36 1.89
N THR A 92 -8.64 -5.28 1.46
CA THR A 92 -8.51 -6.60 2.10
C THR A 92 -8.09 -6.49 3.57
N LEU A 93 -7.21 -5.55 3.90
CA LEU A 93 -6.78 -5.32 5.28
C LEU A 93 -7.91 -4.77 6.17
N VAL A 94 -8.75 -3.86 5.65
CA VAL A 94 -9.94 -3.38 6.38
C VAL A 94 -10.87 -4.55 6.68
N MET A 95 -11.10 -5.43 5.71
CA MET A 95 -11.94 -6.63 5.87
C MET A 95 -11.40 -7.60 6.91
N ILE A 96 -10.09 -7.89 6.90
CA ILE A 96 -9.47 -8.77 7.90
C ILE A 96 -9.61 -8.17 9.30
N TRP A 97 -9.29 -6.88 9.46
CA TRP A 97 -9.36 -6.24 10.77
C TRP A 97 -10.77 -5.94 11.26
N SER A 98 -11.77 -5.83 10.38
CA SER A 98 -13.17 -5.73 10.80
C SER A 98 -13.67 -7.07 11.34
N ASN A 99 -13.32 -8.17 10.67
CA ASN A 99 -13.68 -9.52 11.13
C ASN A 99 -13.01 -9.87 12.46
N ASP A 100 -11.75 -9.47 12.67
CA ASP A 100 -11.06 -9.64 13.95
C ASP A 100 -11.76 -8.90 15.10
N LYS A 101 -12.40 -7.75 14.82
CA LYS A 101 -13.17 -7.00 15.83
C LYS A 101 -14.47 -7.72 16.18
N GLU A 102 -15.16 -8.26 15.17
CA GLU A 102 -16.42 -8.99 15.34
C GLU A 102 -16.25 -10.28 16.16
N GLN A 103 -15.12 -10.96 16.05
CA GLN A 103 -14.81 -12.16 16.86
C GLN A 103 -14.34 -11.86 18.30
N SER A 104 -14.08 -10.59 18.62
CA SER A 104 -13.58 -10.16 19.94
C SER A 104 -14.65 -9.52 20.82
N ILE A 105 -15.90 -9.53 20.38
CA ILE A 105 -17.11 -9.06 21.08
C ILE A 105 -17.95 -10.28 21.47
#